data_AF-A0A926SHD0-F1
#
_entry.id   AF-A0A926SHD0-F1
#
_cell.length_a   1.000
_cell.length_b   1.000
_cell.length_c   1.000
_cell.angle_alpha   90.00
_cell.angle_beta   90.00
_cell.angle_gamma   90.00
#
_symmetry.space_group_name_H-M   'P 1'
#
loop_
_entity.id
_entity.type
_entity.pdbx_description
1 polymer ?
#
loop_
_entity_poly.entity_id
_entity_poly.type
_entity_poly.pdbx_seq_one_letter_code
_entity_poly.pdbx_strand_id
1 'polypeptide(L)'
;MTWKSPFIAFLALTVAAPAMALPPPEDQPEEVARTEIITEARSPIDNKPLNAAEYAALQAQLQEGQPVNPRDQVSPQVRRTIGLLRLRRFIKTVFPFIPIR
;
A
#
# COMPACT_ATOMS: atom_id res chain seq x y z
N MET A 1 65.14 -28.26 -1.11
CA MET A 1 64.48 -26.97 -1.42
C MET A 1 63.49 -27.26 -2.55
N THR A 2 62.17 -27.28 -2.43
CA THR A 2 61.18 -26.86 -1.43
C THR A 2 59.95 -27.78 -1.57
N TRP A 3 59.42 -28.33 -0.46
CA TRP A 3 58.20 -29.14 -0.44
C TRP A 3 57.02 -28.18 -0.28
N LYS A 4 56.26 -27.92 -1.35
CA LYS A 4 55.07 -27.06 -1.28
C LYS A 4 53.87 -27.92 -0.89
N SER A 5 53.51 -27.85 0.38
CA SER A 5 52.33 -28.51 0.97
C SER A 5 51.04 -27.96 0.35
N PRO A 6 50.15 -28.81 -0.21
CA PRO A 6 48.87 -28.37 -0.78
C PRO A 6 47.77 -28.23 0.29
N PHE A 7 48.12 -28.00 1.56
CA PHE A 7 47.14 -27.90 2.64
C PHE A 7 46.51 -26.52 2.77
N ILE A 8 47.10 -25.48 2.19
CA ILE A 8 46.61 -24.10 2.34
C ILE A 8 45.42 -23.80 1.40
N ALA A 9 45.25 -24.56 0.31
CA ALA A 9 44.19 -24.28 -0.66
C ALA A 9 42.76 -24.63 -0.15
N PHE A 10 42.62 -25.44 0.90
CA PHE A 10 41.30 -25.84 1.40
C PHE A 10 40.69 -24.87 2.43
N LEU A 11 41.49 -23.97 3.01
CA LEU A 11 41.01 -23.05 4.05
C LEU A 11 40.31 -21.79 3.50
N ALA A 12 40.45 -21.51 2.19
CA ALA A 12 39.95 -20.28 1.58
C ALA A 12 38.45 -20.28 1.22
N LEU A 13 37.70 -21.34 1.55
CA LEU A 13 36.29 -21.49 1.16
C LEU A 13 35.29 -21.32 2.33
N THR A 14 35.63 -20.56 3.37
CA THR A 14 34.71 -20.38 4.53
C THR A 14 34.48 -18.93 4.95
N VAL A 15 35.02 -17.94 4.24
CA VAL A 15 34.68 -16.53 4.49
C VAL A 15 33.50 -16.15 3.60
N ALA A 16 32.30 -16.50 4.04
CA ALA A 16 31.08 -15.89 3.52
C ALA A 16 31.10 -14.41 3.94
N ALA A 17 31.44 -13.51 3.02
CA ALA A 17 31.33 -12.08 3.25
C ALA A 17 29.86 -11.74 3.58
N PRO A 18 29.57 -10.97 4.65
CA PRO A 18 28.21 -10.55 4.93
C PRO A 18 27.65 -9.82 3.70
N ALA A 19 26.54 -10.33 3.15
CA ALA A 19 25.87 -9.71 2.03
C ALA A 19 25.41 -8.32 2.46
N MET A 20 26.01 -7.27 1.91
CA MET A 20 25.73 -5.85 2.21
C MET A 20 24.30 -5.40 1.89
N ALA A 21 23.46 -6.31 1.36
CA ALA A 21 22.08 -6.05 0.97
C ALA A 21 21.07 -6.64 1.97
N LEU A 22 21.51 -7.32 3.03
CA LEU A 22 20.60 -7.76 4.08
C LEU A 22 20.25 -6.56 4.98
N PRO A 23 18.97 -6.42 5.37
CA PRO A 23 18.59 -5.41 6.35
C PRO A 23 19.33 -5.66 7.67
N PRO A 24 19.56 -4.61 8.47
CA PRO A 24 20.08 -4.71 9.82
C PRO A 24 19.37 -5.83 10.62
N PRO A 25 20.10 -6.61 11.45
CA PRO A 25 19.49 -7.69 12.21
C PRO A 25 18.45 -7.22 13.24
N GLU A 26 18.50 -5.94 13.64
CA GLU A 26 17.49 -5.26 14.44
C GLU A 26 16.21 -4.89 13.69
N ASP A 27 16.23 -4.88 12.35
CA ASP A 27 15.05 -4.59 11.56
C ASP A 27 14.14 -5.82 11.49
N GLN A 28 12.88 -5.60 11.85
CA GLN A 28 11.88 -6.65 11.81
C GLN A 28 11.60 -7.08 10.35
N PRO A 29 11.48 -8.39 10.08
CA PRO A 29 11.11 -8.85 8.74
C PRO A 29 9.73 -8.30 8.34
N GLU A 30 9.61 -7.90 7.08
CA GLU A 30 8.39 -7.34 6.51
C GLU A 30 7.19 -8.28 6.66
N GLU A 31 7.40 -9.60 6.56
CA GLU A 31 6.36 -10.61 6.74
C GLU A 31 5.75 -10.58 8.15
N VAL A 32 6.56 -10.25 9.15
CA VAL A 32 6.09 -10.11 10.54
C VAL A 32 5.39 -8.76 10.71
N ALA A 33 5.98 -7.68 10.20
CA ALA A 33 5.39 -6.33 10.29
C ALA A 33 3.99 -6.25 9.64
N ARG A 34 3.79 -6.92 8.49
CA ARG A 34 2.47 -7.02 7.83
C ARG A 34 1.41 -7.77 8.63
N THR A 35 1.83 -8.58 9.59
CA THR A 35 0.93 -9.37 10.44
C THR A 35 0.54 -8.62 11.71
N GLU A 36 1.16 -7.48 12.00
CA GLU A 36 0.82 -6.66 13.16
C GLU A 36 -0.57 -6.02 13.01
N ILE A 37 -1.46 -6.33 13.96
CA ILE A 37 -2.78 -5.70 14.02
C ILE A 37 -2.65 -4.43 14.85
N ILE A 38 -2.72 -3.28 14.18
CA ILE A 38 -2.72 -1.96 14.84
C ILE A 38 -4.07 -1.80 15.55
N THR A 39 -4.10 -2.03 16.87
CA THR A 39 -5.31 -1.92 17.71
C THR A 39 -5.55 -0.49 18.21
N GLU A 40 -4.53 0.36 18.17
CA GLU A 40 -4.60 1.74 18.63
C GLU A 40 -5.02 2.70 17.51
N ALA A 41 -5.84 3.70 17.87
CA ALA A 41 -6.20 4.76 16.93
C ALA A 41 -4.99 5.67 16.68
N ARG A 42 -4.74 6.03 15.42
CA ARG A 42 -3.64 6.91 15.01
C ARG A 42 -4.12 8.02 14.08
N SER A 43 -3.37 9.11 14.06
CA SER A 43 -3.69 10.28 13.24
C SER A 43 -3.51 9.92 11.76
N PRO A 44 -4.50 10.20 10.89
CA PRO A 44 -4.40 9.91 9.47
C PRO A 44 -3.34 10.77 8.74
N ILE A 45 -2.91 11.88 9.35
CA ILE A 45 -1.93 12.80 8.76
C ILE A 45 -0.52 12.50 9.29
N ASP A 46 -0.39 12.38 10.62
CA ASP A 46 0.93 12.34 11.29
C ASP A 46 1.28 10.97 11.87
N ASN A 47 0.39 9.97 11.79
CA ASN A 47 0.56 8.63 12.37
C ASN A 47 0.84 8.58 13.89
N LYS A 48 0.64 9.69 14.62
CA LYS A 48 0.76 9.73 16.07
C LYS A 48 -0.39 8.99 16.75
N PRO A 49 -0.17 8.34 17.91
CA PRO A 49 -1.24 7.72 18.68
C PRO A 49 -2.27 8.77 19.11
N LEU A 50 -3.55 8.45 18.97
CA LEU A 50 -4.66 9.26 19.47
C LEU A 50 -5.24 8.66 20.75
N ASN A 51 -5.63 9.53 21.67
CA ASN A 51 -6.49 9.14 22.80
C ASN A 51 -7.94 8.90 22.32
N ALA A 52 -8.73 8.14 23.07
CA ALA A 52 -10.12 7.83 22.76
C ALA A 52 -11.00 9.09 22.59
N ALA A 53 -10.78 10.12 23.42
CA ALA A 53 -11.50 11.38 23.32
C ALA A 53 -11.16 12.17 22.04
N GLU A 54 -9.88 12.20 21.67
CA GLU A 54 -9.41 12.85 20.44
C GLU A 54 -9.91 12.12 19.21
N TYR A 55 -9.92 10.79 19.25
CA TYR A 55 -10.46 9.95 18.19
C TYR A 55 -11.96 10.19 17.99
N ALA A 56 -12.73 10.27 19.08
CA ALA A 56 -14.16 10.57 19.01
C ALA A 56 -14.42 11.96 18.40
N ALA A 57 -13.62 12.97 18.78
CA ALA A 57 -13.71 14.31 18.22
C ALA A 57 -13.33 14.35 16.73
N LEU A 58 -12.30 13.60 16.32
CA LEU A 58 -11.91 13.47 14.91
C LEU A 58 -13.04 12.81 14.09
N GLN A 59 -13.63 11.75 14.63
CA GLN A 59 -14.72 11.04 13.97
C GLN A 59 -15.95 11.93 13.77
N ALA A 60 -16.29 12.76 14.76
CA ALA A 60 -17.37 13.73 14.63
C ALA A 60 -17.12 14.75 13.50
N GLN A 61 -15.90 15.30 13.43
CA GLN A 61 -15.51 16.23 12.36
C GLN A 61 -15.57 15.59 10.97
N LEU A 62 -15.13 14.34 10.84
CA LEU A 62 -15.19 13.60 9.58
C LEU A 62 -16.62 13.33 9.13
N GLN A 63 -17.55 13.14 10.08
CA GLN A 63 -18.97 12.93 9.77
C GLN A 63 -19.67 14.23 9.34
N GLU A 64 -19.34 15.37 9.95
CA GLU A 64 -19.94 16.67 9.59
C GLU A 64 -19.60 17.11 8.16
N GLY A 65 -18.38 16.81 7.69
CA GLY A 65 -17.93 17.17 6.34
C GLY A 65 -18.35 16.21 5.22
N GLN A 66 -18.93 15.05 5.56
CA GLN A 66 -19.31 14.06 4.55
C GLN A 66 -20.68 14.39 3.94
N PRO A 67 -20.77 14.56 2.60
CA PRO A 67 -22.07 14.77 1.98
C PRO A 67 -22.93 13.52 2.14
N VAL A 68 -24.23 13.75 2.39
CA VAL A 68 -25.26 12.71 2.57
C VAL A 68 -25.26 11.70 1.41
N ASN A 69 -24.95 12.16 0.19
CA ASN A 69 -24.71 11.29 -0.94
C ASN A 69 -23.25 11.37 -1.40
N PRO A 70 -22.51 10.24 -1.50
CA PRO A 70 -21.16 10.22 -2.05
C PRO A 70 -21.07 10.80 -3.47
N ARG A 71 -22.17 10.81 -4.22
CA ARG A 71 -22.23 11.40 -5.57
C ARG A 71 -22.17 12.93 -5.58
N ASP A 72 -22.39 13.57 -4.44
CA ASP A 72 -22.33 15.03 -4.31
C ASP A 72 -20.89 15.52 -4.04
N GLN A 73 -19.96 14.61 -3.75
CA GLN A 73 -18.52 14.91 -3.64
C GLN A 73 -17.89 15.32 -4.98
N VAL A 74 -18.56 14.99 -6.10
CA VAL A 74 -18.07 15.29 -7.45
C VAL A 74 -18.91 16.37 -8.11
N SER A 75 -18.26 17.19 -8.94
CA SER A 75 -18.95 18.25 -9.67
C SER A 75 -20.09 17.67 -10.55
N PRO A 76 -21.20 18.41 -10.73
CA PRO A 76 -22.33 17.94 -11.55
C PRO A 76 -21.93 17.53 -12.97
N GLN A 77 -20.93 18.20 -13.54
CA GLN A 77 -20.39 17.89 -14.86
C GLN A 77 -19.72 16.51 -14.89
N VAL A 78 -18.87 16.20 -13.91
CA VAL A 78 -18.21 14.89 -13.82
C VAL A 78 -19.24 13.77 -13.66
N ARG A 79 -20.24 13.97 -12.78
CA ARG A 79 -21.33 13.03 -12.58
C ARG A 79 -22.10 12.75 -13.88
N ARG A 80 -22.41 13.79 -14.65
CA ARG A 80 -23.05 13.65 -15.97
C ARG A 80 -22.18 12.87 -16.94
N THR A 81 -20.89 13.21 -17.04
CA THR A 81 -19.94 12.51 -17.92
C THR A 81 -19.84 11.02 -17.58
N ILE A 82 -19.73 10.67 -16.29
CA ILE A 82 -19.72 9.27 -15.85
C ILE A 82 -21.01 8.55 -16.28
N GLY A 83 -22.17 9.20 -16.14
CA GLY A 83 -23.45 8.67 -16.60
C GLY A 83 -23.46 8.36 -18.10
N LEU A 84 -22.95 9.29 -18.92
CA LEU A 84 -22.84 9.11 -20.37
C LEU A 84 -21.87 7.98 -20.74
N LEU A 85 -20.75 7.86 -20.04
CA LEU A 85 -19.79 6.76 -20.26
C LEU A 85 -20.40 5.39 -19.92
N ARG A 86 -21.15 5.30 -18.82
CA ARG A 86 -21.88 4.07 -18.45
C ARG A 86 -22.94 3.72 -19.48
N LEU A 87 -23.70 4.71 -19.96
CA LEU A 87 -24.69 4.50 -21.02
C LEU A 87 -24.03 4.05 -22.32
N ARG A 88 -22.94 4.69 -22.75
CA ARG A 88 -22.16 4.28 -23.92
C ARG A 88 -21.69 2.83 -23.79
N ARG A 89 -21.14 2.46 -22.62
CA ARG A 89 -20.70 1.09 -22.34
C ARG A 89 -21.87 0.10 -22.43
N PHE A 90 -23.02 0.44 -21.86
CA PHE A 90 -24.22 -0.38 -21.91
C PHE A 90 -24.65 -0.63 -23.36
N ILE A 91 -24.76 0.42 -24.18
CA ILE A 91 -25.19 0.28 -25.57
C ILE A 91 -24.20 -0.60 -26.35
N LYS A 92 -22.88 -0.42 -26.17
CA LYS A 92 -21.87 -1.29 -26.80
C LYS A 92 -21.96 -2.76 -26.35
N THR A 93 -22.42 -3.00 -25.13
CA THR A 93 -22.54 -4.36 -24.57
C THR A 93 -23.80 -5.06 -25.07
N VAL A 94 -24.94 -4.35 -25.11
CA VAL A 94 -26.23 -4.91 -25.52
C VAL A 94 -26.37 -4.96 -27.04
N PHE A 95 -25.83 -3.98 -27.75
CA PHE A 95 -25.94 -3.84 -29.20
C PHE A 95 -24.55 -3.76 -29.85
N PRO A 96 -23.81 -4.88 -29.92
CA PRO A 96 -22.41 -4.89 -30.38
C PRO A 96 -22.23 -4.56 -31.87
N PHE A 97 -23.33 -4.46 -32.62
CA PHE A 97 -23.36 -4.17 -34.05
C PHE A 97 -23.63 -2.69 -34.37
N ILE A 98 -23.92 -1.83 -33.37
CA ILE A 98 -24.12 -0.40 -33.62
C ILE A 98 -22.76 0.31 -33.69
N PRO A 99 -22.42 1.00 -34.80
CA PRO A 99 -21.17 1.72 -34.94
C PRO A 99 -21.22 3.06 -34.20
N ILE A 100 -21.02 3.04 -32.88
CA ILE A 100 -20.92 4.25 -32.05
C ILE A 100 -19.44 4.62 -31.88
N ARG A 101 -19.01 5.72 -32.52
CA ARG A 101 -17.67 6.30 -32.33
C ARG A 101 -17.59 7.06 -31.00
#